data_AF-E5YKP9-F1
#
_entry.id   AF-E5YKP9-F1
#
_cell.length_a   1.000
_cell.length_b   1.000
_cell.length_c   1.000
_cell.angle_alpha   90.00
_cell.angle_beta   90.00
_cell.angle_gamma   90.00
#
_symmetry.space_group_name_H-M   'P 1'
#
loop_
_entity.id
_entity.type
_entity.pdbx_description
1 polymer ?
#
loop_
_entity_poly.entity_id
_entity_poly.type
_entity_poly.pdbx_seq_one_letter_code
_entity_poly.pdbx_strand_id
1 'polypeptide(L)'
;MIKTSEVTYDFPERKYKVEDAWIGNQLISISDNCLEIQTATLAFESIMGRFWFQAMLFTAIYFSSGFSHFFVLVLIPIIIIMLFIGGKAIINIKENSNIVFNRSTRMVHAHHRGKDLSTQWSSLLWDSQININNVAKIYFIFPHRNEDNTVSVDYVELSNDQRSVLHGVTTFINAFMQQGHEGLRVPKSYEWSRVFSTKVTLSPSEIWQHYAPWPFRRRYCDRVEMNTKIIFWPVWTFLLFPLLSLFALSWWLMCKVFKVSPAAVPYDAYQGDNSQRFTPQFAAKQIKPFEKYKTV
;
A
#
# COMPACT_ATOMS: atom_id res chain seq x y z
N MET A 1 25.31 27.31 -6.85
CA MET A 1 25.48 26.90 -8.26
C MET A 1 26.02 25.48 -8.25
N ILE A 2 25.12 24.50 -8.12
CA ILE A 2 25.48 23.08 -8.04
C ILE A 2 25.48 22.59 -9.49
N LYS A 3 26.67 22.23 -9.98
CA LYS A 3 26.85 21.59 -11.28
C LYS A 3 25.94 20.37 -11.32
N THR A 4 25.08 20.31 -12.34
CA THR A 4 24.45 19.10 -12.85
C THR A 4 25.55 18.06 -13.08
N SER A 5 25.77 17.22 -12.08
CA SER A 5 26.37 15.90 -12.30
C SER A 5 25.36 15.13 -13.13
N GLU A 6 25.73 14.83 -14.37
CA GLU A 6 25.11 13.77 -15.15
C GLU A 6 24.95 12.56 -14.25
N VAL A 7 23.70 12.26 -13.89
CA VAL A 7 23.37 11.02 -13.21
C VAL A 7 23.15 10.00 -14.31
N THR A 8 24.26 9.54 -14.87
CA THR A 8 24.32 8.31 -15.66
C THR A 8 24.38 7.17 -14.64
N TYR A 9 23.26 6.49 -14.40
CA TYR A 9 23.30 5.20 -13.74
C TYR A 9 23.25 4.11 -14.80
N ASP A 10 24.44 3.79 -15.29
CA ASP A 10 24.77 2.44 -15.73
C ASP A 10 24.32 1.48 -14.62
N PHE A 11 23.31 0.67 -14.94
CA PHE A 11 23.11 -0.60 -14.26
C PHE A 11 24.35 -1.43 -14.60
N PRO A 12 25.28 -1.70 -13.67
CA PRO A 12 26.44 -2.51 -14.02
C PRO A 12 25.93 -3.91 -14.32
N GLU A 13 25.80 -4.24 -15.61
CA GLU A 13 25.83 -5.55 -16.26
C GLU A 13 25.27 -6.77 -15.51
N ARG A 14 24.32 -6.62 -14.59
CA ARG A 14 23.53 -7.74 -14.08
C ARG A 14 22.34 -7.90 -14.99
N LYS A 15 22.44 -8.87 -15.89
CA LYS A 15 21.27 -9.48 -16.55
C LYS A 15 20.40 -10.10 -15.46
N TYR A 16 19.57 -9.30 -14.80
CA TYR A 16 18.55 -9.81 -13.91
C TYR A 16 17.58 -10.61 -14.76
N LYS A 17 17.49 -11.90 -14.48
CA LYS A 17 16.60 -12.75 -15.22
C LYS A 17 15.18 -12.52 -14.69
N VAL A 18 14.15 -12.72 -15.51
CA VAL A 18 12.74 -12.62 -15.08
C VAL A 18 12.45 -13.50 -13.84
N GLU A 19 13.21 -14.57 -13.67
CA GLU A 19 13.16 -15.43 -12.48
C GLU A 19 13.54 -14.74 -11.16
N ASP A 20 14.31 -13.65 -11.21
CA ASP A 20 14.69 -12.83 -10.05
C ASP A 20 13.70 -11.70 -9.76
N ALA A 21 12.76 -11.43 -10.68
CA ALA A 21 11.80 -10.33 -10.57
C ALA A 21 10.77 -10.60 -9.44
N TRP A 22 10.72 -9.69 -8.46
CA TRP A 22 9.83 -9.82 -7.33
C TRP A 22 9.29 -8.45 -6.88
N ILE A 23 7.97 -8.36 -6.74
CA ILE A 23 7.26 -7.14 -6.30
C ILE A 23 6.76 -7.21 -4.85
N GLY A 24 6.82 -8.40 -4.24
CA GLY A 24 6.45 -8.61 -2.85
C GLY A 24 5.06 -8.09 -2.49
N ASN A 25 4.96 -7.49 -1.31
CA ASN A 25 3.69 -6.99 -0.78
C ASN A 25 3.29 -5.62 -1.34
N GLN A 26 4.09 -5.04 -2.23
CA GLN A 26 3.83 -3.74 -2.85
C GLN A 26 2.79 -3.84 -3.98
N LEU A 27 2.53 -5.05 -4.50
CA LEU A 27 1.56 -5.28 -5.56
C LEU A 27 0.13 -5.09 -5.05
N ILE A 28 -0.62 -4.18 -5.68
CA ILE A 28 -2.05 -4.00 -5.41
C ILE A 28 -2.89 -4.80 -6.42
N SER A 29 -2.64 -4.58 -7.71
CA SER A 29 -3.33 -5.28 -8.78
C SER A 29 -2.45 -5.41 -10.03
N ILE A 30 -2.70 -6.44 -10.83
CA ILE A 30 -2.04 -6.68 -12.12
C ILE A 30 -3.08 -7.20 -13.12
N SER A 31 -3.01 -6.72 -14.35
CA SER A 31 -3.84 -7.12 -15.47
C SER A 31 -2.98 -7.31 -16.73
N ASP A 32 -3.58 -7.52 -17.90
CA ASP A 32 -2.84 -7.67 -19.15
C ASP A 32 -2.02 -6.42 -19.50
N ASN A 33 -2.59 -5.25 -19.20
CA ASN A 33 -2.05 -3.96 -19.61
C ASN A 33 -1.73 -3.01 -18.45
N CYS A 34 -2.26 -3.23 -17.24
CA CYS A 34 -2.06 -2.34 -16.11
C CYS A 34 -1.41 -3.06 -14.90
N LEU A 35 -0.41 -2.42 -14.32
CA LEU A 35 0.21 -2.82 -13.06
C LEU A 35 0.04 -1.71 -12.03
N GLU A 36 -0.59 -2.02 -10.90
CA GLU A 36 -0.82 -1.09 -9.80
C GLU A 36 0.06 -1.43 -8.61
N ILE A 37 0.83 -0.45 -8.16
CA ILE A 37 1.83 -0.59 -7.10
C ILE A 37 1.56 0.39 -5.98
N GLN A 38 1.64 -0.10 -4.76
CA GLN A 38 1.38 0.68 -3.56
C GLN A 38 2.48 1.70 -3.26
N THR A 39 2.04 2.94 -2.98
CA THR A 39 2.90 4.02 -2.47
C THR A 39 3.13 3.92 -0.96
N ALA A 40 4.30 4.34 -0.50
CA ALA A 40 4.67 4.36 0.91
C ALA A 40 3.80 5.34 1.71
N THR A 41 3.47 6.49 1.13
CA THR A 41 2.60 7.48 1.77
C THR A 41 1.25 6.86 2.11
N LEU A 42 0.58 6.20 1.14
CA LEU A 42 -0.72 5.61 1.40
C LEU A 42 -0.65 4.48 2.44
N ALA A 43 0.38 3.64 2.34
CA ALA A 43 0.62 2.54 3.28
C ALA A 43 0.82 3.04 4.72
N PHE A 44 1.67 4.06 4.89
CA PHE A 44 2.00 4.62 6.20
C PHE A 44 0.84 5.39 6.80
N GLU A 45 0.16 6.22 6.01
CA GLU A 45 -0.93 7.08 6.48
C GLU A 45 -2.19 6.26 6.80
N SER A 46 -2.41 5.13 6.12
CA SER A 46 -3.46 4.16 6.49
C SER A 46 -3.25 3.61 7.90
N ILE A 47 -2.01 3.28 8.26
CA ILE A 47 -1.65 2.80 9.60
C ILE A 47 -1.78 3.93 10.61
N MET A 48 -1.24 5.12 10.31
CA MET A 48 -1.28 6.27 11.21
C MET A 48 -2.71 6.74 11.49
N GLY A 49 -3.54 6.88 10.46
CA GLY A 49 -4.94 7.27 10.62
C GLY A 49 -5.68 6.33 11.56
N ARG A 50 -5.52 5.01 11.36
CA ARG A 50 -6.12 4.00 12.23
C ARG A 50 -5.63 4.09 13.68
N PHE A 51 -4.33 4.22 13.88
CA PHE A 51 -3.72 4.33 15.20
C PHE A 51 -4.22 5.56 15.97
N TRP A 52 -4.16 6.74 15.35
CA TRP A 52 -4.56 7.99 15.99
C TRP A 52 -6.07 8.06 16.24
N PHE A 53 -6.88 7.50 15.35
CA PHE A 53 -8.31 7.38 15.60
C PHE A 53 -8.63 6.49 16.82
N GLN A 54 -7.93 5.36 16.97
CA GLN A 54 -8.10 4.50 18.14
C GLN A 54 -7.65 5.21 19.42
N ALA A 55 -6.52 5.91 19.38
CA ALA A 55 -6.04 6.70 20.51
C ALA A 55 -7.06 7.77 20.93
N MET A 56 -7.68 8.45 19.96
CA MET A 56 -8.77 9.40 20.22
C MET A 56 -10.00 8.71 20.83
N LEU A 57 -10.41 7.56 20.30
CA LEU A 57 -11.57 6.82 20.82
C LEU A 57 -11.34 6.40 22.28
N PHE A 58 -10.17 5.87 22.60
CA PHE A 58 -9.78 5.54 23.97
C PHE A 58 -9.76 6.76 24.89
N THR A 59 -9.23 7.87 24.39
CA THR A 59 -9.19 9.13 25.15
C THR A 59 -10.61 9.60 25.45
N ALA A 60 -11.53 9.56 24.49
CA ALA A 60 -12.93 9.92 24.69
C ALA A 60 -13.64 9.01 25.72
N ILE A 61 -13.38 7.70 25.70
CA ILE A 61 -13.90 6.74 26.69
C ILE A 61 -13.33 7.05 28.09
N TYR A 62 -12.03 7.38 28.17
CA TYR A 62 -11.41 7.78 29.43
C TYR A 62 -12.10 9.03 30.01
N PHE A 63 -12.37 10.05 29.20
CA PHE A 63 -13.11 11.24 29.64
C PHE A 63 -14.54 10.93 30.10
N SER A 64 -15.27 10.08 29.39
CA SER A 64 -16.67 9.77 29.74
C SER A 64 -16.81 8.98 31.05
N SER A 65 -15.74 8.32 31.51
CA SER A 65 -15.72 7.55 32.75
C SER A 65 -15.51 8.37 34.04
N GLY A 66 -15.43 9.70 33.95
CA GLY A 66 -15.50 10.59 35.13
C GLY A 66 -14.20 10.76 35.92
N PHE A 67 -13.04 10.55 35.28
CA PHE A 67 -11.72 10.77 35.91
C PHE A 67 -11.48 12.24 36.29
N SER A 68 -10.54 12.46 37.23
CA SER A 68 -10.26 13.76 37.86
C SER A 68 -10.00 14.89 36.87
N HIS A 69 -10.64 16.05 37.13
CA HIS A 69 -10.52 17.30 36.38
C HIS A 69 -9.06 17.78 36.21
N PHE A 70 -8.16 17.39 37.12
CA PHE A 70 -6.74 17.76 37.07
C PHE A 70 -6.02 17.18 35.83
N PHE A 71 -6.41 15.97 35.39
CA PHE A 71 -5.82 15.36 34.19
C PHE A 71 -6.34 15.96 32.88
N VAL A 72 -7.50 16.63 32.91
CA VAL A 72 -8.13 17.23 31.73
C VAL A 72 -7.21 18.27 31.09
N LEU A 73 -6.60 19.15 31.90
CA LEU A 73 -5.72 20.21 31.42
C LEU A 73 -4.45 19.68 30.75
N VAL A 74 -3.91 18.55 31.24
CA VAL A 74 -2.73 17.89 30.67
C VAL A 74 -3.08 17.13 29.38
N LEU A 75 -4.32 16.63 29.27
CA LEU A 75 -4.78 15.85 28.11
C LEU A 75 -5.22 16.73 26.92
N ILE A 76 -5.65 17.98 27.14
CA ILE A 76 -6.00 18.91 26.06
C ILE A 76 -4.91 19.04 24.99
N PRO A 77 -3.64 19.36 25.32
CA PRO A 77 -2.59 19.47 24.29
C PRO A 77 -2.35 18.13 23.58
N ILE A 78 -2.47 17.00 24.29
CA ILE A 78 -2.34 15.66 23.70
C ILE A 78 -3.47 15.41 22.69
N ILE A 79 -4.72 15.75 23.02
CA ILE A 79 -5.88 15.63 22.12
C ILE A 79 -5.70 16.50 20.88
N ILE A 80 -5.21 17.74 21.04
CA ILE A 80 -4.95 18.63 19.90
C ILE A 80 -3.91 18.02 18.95
N ILE A 81 -2.84 17.44 19.49
CA ILE A 81 -1.82 16.74 18.70
C ILE A 81 -2.43 15.51 18.00
N MET A 82 -3.24 14.71 18.71
CA MET A 82 -3.93 13.55 18.14
C MET A 82 -4.84 13.95 16.97
N LEU A 83 -5.63 15.01 17.14
CA LEU A 83 -6.52 15.56 16.11
C LEU A 83 -5.71 16.07 14.91
N PHE A 84 -4.61 16.78 15.15
CA PHE A 84 -3.76 17.29 14.09
C PHE A 84 -3.14 16.16 13.27
N ILE A 85 -2.51 15.17 13.92
CA ILE A 85 -1.86 14.07 13.21
C ILE A 85 -2.89 13.17 12.53
N GLY A 86 -3.99 12.82 13.22
CA GLY A 86 -5.07 12.02 12.65
C GLY A 86 -5.76 12.70 11.48
N GLY A 87 -6.03 14.00 11.59
CA GLY A 87 -6.58 14.82 10.51
C GLY A 87 -5.65 14.87 9.30
N LYS A 88 -4.34 15.10 9.53
CA LYS A 88 -3.33 15.08 8.47
C LYS A 88 -3.25 13.73 7.77
N ALA A 89 -3.30 12.62 8.51
CA ALA A 89 -3.31 11.28 7.93
C ALA A 89 -4.53 11.06 7.03
N ILE A 90 -5.73 11.52 7.43
CA ILE A 90 -6.94 11.44 6.61
C ILE A 90 -6.82 12.27 5.33
N ILE A 91 -6.29 13.49 5.41
CA ILE A 91 -6.03 14.34 4.25
C ILE A 91 -5.05 13.64 3.31
N ASN A 92 -3.93 13.14 3.83
CA ASN A 92 -2.94 12.43 3.04
C ASN A 92 -3.51 11.17 2.37
N ILE A 93 -4.40 10.42 3.04
CA ILE A 93 -5.09 9.29 2.40
C ILE A 93 -5.93 9.80 1.20
N LYS A 94 -6.66 10.90 1.36
CA LYS A 94 -7.54 11.44 0.31
C LYS A 94 -6.80 12.09 -0.85
N GLU A 95 -5.59 12.58 -0.63
CA GLU A 95 -4.77 13.30 -1.63
C GLU A 95 -3.72 12.42 -2.32
N ASN A 96 -3.64 11.13 -1.97
CA ASN A 96 -2.65 10.22 -2.52
C ASN A 96 -3.29 8.91 -3.01
N SER A 97 -2.74 8.39 -4.09
CA SER A 97 -3.16 7.14 -4.71
C SER A 97 -1.98 6.17 -4.88
N ASN A 98 -2.26 5.02 -5.48
CA ASN A 98 -1.24 4.09 -5.96
C ASN A 98 -0.66 4.54 -7.31
N ILE A 99 0.47 3.98 -7.70
CA ILE A 99 1.06 4.21 -9.03
C ILE A 99 0.53 3.14 -9.98
N VAL A 100 0.05 3.55 -11.15
CA VAL A 100 -0.37 2.67 -12.23
C VAL A 100 0.56 2.80 -13.42
N PHE A 101 1.11 1.66 -13.84
CA PHE A 101 1.88 1.52 -15.05
C PHE A 101 0.98 0.93 -16.14
N ASN A 102 0.77 1.67 -17.22
CA ASN A 102 -0.04 1.23 -18.34
C ASN A 102 0.85 0.89 -19.55
N ARG A 103 0.89 -0.40 -19.89
CA ARG A 103 1.64 -0.93 -21.02
C ARG A 103 1.08 -0.51 -22.37
N SER A 104 -0.25 -0.43 -22.49
CA SER A 104 -0.93 -0.09 -23.75
C SER A 104 -0.61 1.34 -24.18
N THR A 105 -0.68 2.29 -23.24
CA THR A 105 -0.39 3.70 -23.51
C THR A 105 1.09 4.07 -23.32
N ARG A 106 1.89 3.18 -22.71
CA ARG A 106 3.27 3.45 -22.27
C ARG A 106 3.36 4.62 -21.29
N MET A 107 2.32 4.84 -20.50
CA MET A 107 2.23 5.93 -19.52
C MET A 107 2.25 5.39 -18.10
N VAL A 108 2.72 6.24 -17.18
CA VAL A 108 2.73 6.00 -15.74
C VAL A 108 1.94 7.11 -15.08
N HIS A 109 0.99 6.73 -14.23
CA HIS A 109 0.04 7.63 -13.60
C HIS A 109 0.03 7.47 -12.09
N ALA A 110 -0.08 8.59 -11.39
CA ALA A 110 -0.30 8.63 -9.96
C ALA A 110 -1.01 9.94 -9.60
N HIS A 111 -1.90 9.91 -8.62
CA HIS A 111 -2.37 11.09 -7.92
C HIS A 111 -1.55 11.26 -6.62
N HIS A 112 -0.84 12.37 -6.47
CA HIS A 112 0.04 12.65 -5.34
C HIS A 112 -0.13 14.09 -4.85
N ARG A 113 -0.33 14.28 -3.54
CA ARG A 113 -0.52 15.61 -2.91
C ARG A 113 -1.56 16.48 -3.62
N GLY A 114 -2.68 15.87 -4.01
CA GLY A 114 -3.78 16.59 -4.68
C GLY A 114 -3.56 16.88 -6.16
N LYS A 115 -2.45 16.40 -6.76
CA LYS A 115 -2.11 16.62 -8.17
C LYS A 115 -2.07 15.32 -8.96
N ASP A 116 -2.56 15.37 -10.18
CA ASP A 116 -2.42 14.28 -11.14
C ASP A 116 -1.03 14.34 -11.78
N LEU A 117 -0.25 13.29 -11.56
CA LEU A 117 1.05 13.06 -12.16
C LEU A 117 0.89 12.02 -13.28
N SER A 118 1.33 12.39 -14.48
CA SER A 118 1.34 11.49 -15.63
C SER A 118 2.61 11.73 -16.43
N THR A 119 3.35 10.67 -16.75
CA THR A 119 4.57 10.76 -17.55
C THR A 119 4.73 9.54 -18.45
N GLN A 120 5.48 9.69 -19.54
CA GLN A 120 5.84 8.55 -20.38
C GLN A 120 6.78 7.63 -19.61
N TRP A 121 6.59 6.32 -19.76
CA TRP A 121 7.42 5.30 -19.14
C TRP A 121 8.91 5.48 -19.44
N SER A 122 9.28 5.87 -20.67
CA SER A 122 10.66 6.15 -21.07
C SER A 122 11.29 7.35 -20.37
N SER A 123 10.47 8.25 -19.85
CA SER A 123 10.89 9.48 -19.19
C SER A 123 10.82 9.38 -17.66
N LEU A 124 10.25 8.30 -17.13
CA LEU A 124 10.19 8.06 -15.69
C LEU A 124 11.59 7.75 -15.18
N LEU A 125 12.04 8.55 -14.21
CA LEU A 125 13.30 8.29 -13.51
C LEU A 125 13.00 7.59 -12.18
N TRP A 126 13.98 6.86 -11.67
CA TRP A 126 13.88 6.22 -10.36
C TRP A 126 15.21 6.30 -9.63
N ASP A 127 15.13 6.34 -8.31
CA ASP A 127 16.29 6.33 -7.41
C ASP A 127 16.03 5.31 -6.29
N SER A 128 17.11 4.74 -5.73
CA SER A 128 17.02 3.85 -4.57
C SER A 128 18.02 4.24 -3.50
N GLN A 129 17.53 4.36 -2.27
CA GLN A 129 18.33 4.71 -1.11
C GLN A 129 18.28 3.59 -0.08
N ILE A 130 19.45 3.17 0.42
CA ILE A 130 19.56 2.21 1.52
C ILE A 130 19.93 2.99 2.77
N ASN A 131 19.03 3.01 3.76
CA ASN A 131 19.29 3.66 5.04
C ASN A 131 20.20 2.79 5.93
N ILE A 132 20.78 3.38 6.98
CA ILE A 132 21.67 2.77 8.00
C ILE A 132 21.10 1.48 8.60
N ASN A 133 19.76 1.35 8.63
CA ASN A 133 19.06 0.16 9.13
C ASN A 133 18.88 -0.94 8.06
N ASN A 134 19.62 -0.90 6.94
CA ASN A 134 19.44 -1.75 5.75
C ASN A 134 18.02 -1.72 5.18
N VAL A 135 17.31 -0.62 5.40
CA VAL A 135 15.98 -0.41 4.83
C VAL A 135 16.15 0.27 3.48
N ALA A 136 15.75 -0.44 2.43
CA ALA A 136 15.80 0.08 1.09
C ALA A 136 14.51 0.84 0.75
N LYS A 137 14.67 2.03 0.17
CA LYS A 137 13.60 2.90 -0.31
C LYS A 137 13.75 3.09 -1.80
N ILE A 138 12.63 3.07 -2.52
CA ILE A 138 12.61 3.32 -3.96
C ILE A 138 11.73 4.55 -4.20
N TYR A 139 12.25 5.49 -4.98
CA TYR A 139 11.58 6.71 -5.37
C TYR A 139 11.36 6.72 -6.88
N PHE A 140 10.13 6.98 -7.31
CA PHE A 140 9.84 7.34 -8.69
C PHE A 140 9.79 8.85 -8.81
N ILE A 141 10.47 9.38 -9.83
CA ILE A 141 10.59 10.80 -10.09
C ILE A 141 9.78 11.08 -11.35
N PHE A 142 8.72 11.86 -11.20
CA PHE A 142 7.86 12.30 -12.29
C PHE A 142 8.36 13.65 -12.80
N PRO A 143 9.03 13.70 -13.96
CA PRO A 143 9.39 14.97 -14.56
C PRO A 143 8.15 15.61 -15.18
N HIS A 144 7.96 16.89 -14.91
CA HIS A 144 6.95 17.73 -15.54
C HIS A 144 7.62 18.95 -16.18
N ARG A 145 7.29 19.23 -17.44
CA ARG A 145 7.74 20.46 -18.11
C ARG A 145 6.73 21.56 -17.85
N ASN A 146 7.20 22.63 -17.22
CA ASN A 146 6.42 23.83 -17.01
C ASN A 146 6.34 24.66 -18.31
N GLU A 147 5.38 25.58 -18.38
CA GLU A 147 5.20 26.52 -19.50
C GLU A 147 6.47 27.34 -19.80
N ASP A 148 7.27 27.63 -18.75
CA ASP A 148 8.54 28.36 -18.84
C ASP A 148 9.74 27.51 -19.31
N ASN A 149 9.50 26.32 -19.87
CA ASN A 149 10.54 25.32 -20.22
C ASN A 149 11.40 24.82 -19.05
N THR A 150 11.07 25.16 -17.80
CA THR A 150 11.70 24.58 -16.61
C THR A 150 11.14 23.19 -16.32
N VAL A 151 11.97 22.28 -15.83
CA VAL A 151 11.54 20.92 -15.43
C VAL A 151 11.33 20.90 -13.93
N SER A 152 10.08 20.74 -13.50
CA SER A 152 9.75 20.40 -12.11
C SER A 152 9.75 18.88 -11.94
N VAL A 153 10.05 18.40 -10.74
CA VAL A 153 10.10 16.97 -10.42
C VAL A 153 9.31 16.68 -9.15
N ASP A 154 8.42 15.71 -9.25
CA ASP A 154 7.67 15.18 -8.11
C ASP A 154 8.18 13.78 -7.74
N TYR A 155 8.36 13.54 -6.44
CA TYR A 155 8.90 12.29 -5.91
C TYR A 155 7.79 11.46 -5.27
N VAL A 156 7.62 10.22 -5.72
CA VAL A 156 6.68 9.26 -5.14
C VAL A 156 7.45 8.07 -4.59
N GLU A 157 7.41 7.89 -3.27
CA GLU A 157 8.05 6.76 -2.59
C GLU A 157 7.19 5.50 -2.73
N LEU A 158 7.80 4.38 -3.13
CA LEU A 158 7.18 3.07 -3.11
C LEU A 158 7.08 2.53 -1.68
N SER A 159 6.03 1.74 -1.42
CA SER A 159 5.86 1.09 -0.12
C SER A 159 7.05 0.22 0.25
N ASN A 160 7.44 0.22 1.52
CA ASN A 160 8.66 -0.43 1.95
C ASN A 160 8.51 -1.96 2.00
N ASP A 161 9.30 -2.66 1.20
CA ASP A 161 9.62 -4.06 1.39
C ASP A 161 11.14 -4.19 1.50
N GLN A 162 11.65 -4.75 2.61
CA GLN A 162 13.10 -4.91 2.84
C GLN A 162 13.80 -5.66 1.69
N ARG A 163 13.03 -6.45 0.93
CA ARG A 163 13.48 -7.26 -0.19
C ARG A 163 13.33 -6.57 -1.56
N SER A 164 12.67 -5.42 -1.63
CA SER A 164 12.31 -4.74 -2.89
C SER A 164 13.51 -4.37 -3.77
N VAL A 165 14.54 -3.74 -3.19
CA VAL A 165 15.76 -3.36 -3.92
C VAL A 165 16.65 -4.58 -4.17
N LEU A 166 16.66 -5.55 -3.27
CA LEU A 166 17.46 -6.77 -3.39
C LEU A 166 16.97 -7.71 -4.49
N HIS A 167 15.66 -7.75 -4.72
CA HIS A 167 15.00 -8.68 -5.65
C HIS A 167 14.32 -7.98 -6.84
N GLY A 168 14.76 -6.77 -7.18
CA GLY A 168 14.49 -6.18 -8.49
C GLY A 168 13.02 -5.82 -8.76
N VAL A 169 12.39 -5.04 -7.88
CA VAL A 169 11.06 -4.44 -8.18
C VAL A 169 11.07 -3.67 -9.50
N THR A 170 12.14 -2.93 -9.78
CA THR A 170 12.33 -2.24 -11.07
C THR A 170 12.44 -3.22 -12.24
N THR A 171 13.12 -4.35 -12.06
CA THR A 171 13.14 -5.45 -13.04
C THR A 171 11.75 -6.04 -13.27
N PHE A 172 10.94 -6.21 -12.22
CA PHE A 172 9.56 -6.67 -12.33
C PHE A 172 8.70 -5.70 -13.15
N ILE A 173 8.81 -4.40 -12.88
CA ILE A 173 8.07 -3.37 -13.62
C ILE A 173 8.54 -3.32 -15.08
N ASN A 174 9.85 -3.39 -15.32
CA ASN A 174 10.42 -3.43 -16.67
C ASN A 174 9.92 -4.65 -17.46
N ALA A 175 9.95 -5.84 -16.84
CA ALA A 175 9.47 -7.07 -17.45
C ALA A 175 7.97 -6.98 -17.75
N PHE A 176 7.17 -6.44 -16.83
CA PHE A 176 5.76 -6.17 -17.04
C PHE A 176 5.52 -5.23 -18.23
N MET A 177 6.23 -4.11 -18.29
CA MET A 177 6.07 -3.12 -19.36
C MET A 177 6.49 -3.66 -20.74
N GLN A 178 7.34 -4.68 -20.80
CA GLN A 178 7.77 -5.29 -22.06
C GLN A 178 6.84 -6.45 -22.46
N GLN A 179 6.65 -7.41 -21.56
CA GLN A 179 6.09 -8.73 -21.86
C GLN A 179 4.64 -8.89 -21.35
N GLY A 180 4.15 -7.97 -20.51
CA GLY A 180 2.87 -8.10 -19.83
C GLY A 180 2.97 -8.93 -18.55
N HIS A 181 1.83 -9.42 -18.05
CA HIS A 181 1.80 -10.18 -16.80
C HIS A 181 2.20 -11.66 -16.96
N GLU A 182 2.22 -12.19 -18.19
CA GLU A 182 2.54 -13.59 -18.46
C GLU A 182 4.00 -13.91 -18.05
N GLY A 183 4.17 -14.96 -17.24
CA GLY A 183 5.49 -15.37 -16.75
C GLY A 183 6.01 -14.61 -15.51
N LEU A 184 5.33 -13.53 -15.07
CA LEU A 184 5.71 -12.82 -13.85
C LEU A 184 5.31 -13.61 -12.60
N ARG A 185 6.22 -13.61 -11.61
CA ARG A 185 5.97 -14.24 -10.31
C ARG A 185 5.10 -13.34 -9.44
N VAL A 186 3.78 -13.54 -9.50
CA VAL A 186 2.83 -12.91 -8.60
C VAL A 186 2.94 -13.54 -7.19
N PRO A 187 2.94 -12.75 -6.11
CA PRO A 187 2.90 -13.27 -4.74
C PRO A 187 1.76 -14.27 -4.53
N LYS A 188 2.12 -15.50 -4.14
CA LYS A 188 1.15 -16.59 -3.88
C LYS A 188 0.55 -16.55 -2.48
N SER A 189 1.13 -15.75 -1.59
CA SER A 189 0.68 -15.56 -0.21
C SER A 189 0.34 -14.10 0.01
N TYR A 190 -0.71 -13.88 0.77
CA TYR A 190 -1.09 -12.56 1.24
C TYR A 190 -0.65 -12.41 2.70
N GLU A 191 0.30 -11.52 2.98
CA GLU A 191 0.73 -11.21 4.34
C GLU A 191 -0.34 -10.36 5.03
N TRP A 192 -1.13 -11.00 5.90
CA TRP A 192 -2.22 -10.32 6.60
C TRP A 192 -1.72 -9.32 7.65
N SER A 193 -0.53 -9.51 8.19
CA SER A 193 0.14 -8.51 9.03
C SER A 193 0.26 -7.14 8.34
N ARG A 194 0.26 -7.10 7.00
CA ARG A 194 0.34 -5.90 6.16
C ARG A 194 -0.99 -5.53 5.49
N VAL A 195 -2.10 -6.21 5.83
CA VAL A 195 -3.41 -5.94 5.21
C VAL A 195 -3.80 -4.46 5.34
N PHE A 196 -3.54 -3.85 6.49
CA PHE A 196 -3.87 -2.45 6.77
C PHE A 196 -2.87 -1.44 6.19
N SER A 197 -1.70 -1.89 5.72
CA SER A 197 -0.88 -1.05 4.87
C SER A 197 -1.45 -1.06 3.46
N THR A 198 -1.89 -2.22 2.94
CA THR A 198 -2.44 -2.36 1.58
C THR A 198 -3.84 -1.79 1.38
N LYS A 199 -4.69 -1.83 2.41
CA LYS A 199 -6.08 -1.33 2.40
C LYS A 199 -6.28 -0.35 3.54
N VAL A 200 -6.80 0.84 3.22
CA VAL A 200 -7.19 1.86 4.22
C VAL A 200 -8.17 1.28 5.23
N THR A 201 -9.15 0.50 4.77
CA THR A 201 -10.14 -0.13 5.63
C THR A 201 -10.54 -1.51 5.11
N LEU A 202 -10.98 -2.37 6.02
CA LEU A 202 -11.51 -3.70 5.72
C LEU A 202 -13.03 -3.67 5.86
N SER A 203 -13.74 -4.41 4.99
CA SER A 203 -15.17 -4.63 5.18
C SER A 203 -15.45 -5.42 6.47
N PRO A 204 -16.66 -5.33 7.06
CA PRO A 204 -16.99 -6.11 8.27
C PRO A 204 -16.74 -7.61 8.12
N SER A 205 -16.99 -8.16 6.93
CA SER A 205 -16.71 -9.56 6.62
C SER A 205 -15.21 -9.89 6.62
N GLU A 206 -14.37 -9.00 6.10
CA GLU A 206 -12.92 -9.14 6.11
C GLU A 206 -12.36 -8.96 7.53
N ILE A 207 -12.92 -8.03 8.32
CA ILE A 207 -12.54 -7.80 9.72
C ILE A 207 -12.79 -9.06 10.55
N TRP A 208 -14.00 -9.63 10.45
CA TRP A 208 -14.33 -10.87 11.15
C TRP A 208 -13.34 -11.98 10.78
N GLN A 209 -13.13 -12.20 9.48
CA GLN A 209 -12.25 -13.27 9.02
C GLN A 209 -10.78 -13.05 9.40
N HIS A 210 -10.35 -11.79 9.46
CA HIS A 210 -8.98 -11.42 9.83
C HIS A 210 -8.74 -11.61 11.33
N TYR A 211 -9.67 -11.22 12.20
CA TYR A 211 -9.46 -11.35 13.65
C TYR A 211 -9.97 -12.65 14.27
N ALA A 212 -10.83 -13.40 13.56
CA ALA A 212 -11.42 -14.64 14.07
C ALA A 212 -10.36 -15.58 14.68
N PRO A 213 -10.65 -16.13 15.87
CA PRO A 213 -9.76 -17.07 16.54
C PRO A 213 -9.69 -18.40 15.78
N TRP A 214 -8.68 -19.21 16.09
CA TRP A 214 -8.61 -20.58 15.60
C TRP A 214 -9.76 -21.43 16.18
N PRO A 215 -10.40 -22.34 15.42
CA PRO A 215 -10.20 -22.66 14.00
C PRO A 215 -11.08 -21.83 13.04
N PHE A 216 -11.87 -20.88 13.55
CA PHE A 216 -12.90 -20.12 12.81
C PHE A 216 -12.37 -19.07 11.81
N ARG A 217 -11.06 -19.01 11.59
CA ARG A 217 -10.42 -18.11 10.63
C ARG A 217 -10.67 -18.51 9.17
N ARG A 218 -10.35 -17.62 8.22
CA ARG A 218 -10.26 -17.95 6.79
C ARG A 218 -9.12 -18.95 6.51
N ARG A 219 -9.26 -19.80 5.47
CA ARG A 219 -8.26 -20.83 5.06
C ARG A 219 -6.87 -20.28 4.71
N TYR A 220 -6.76 -19.01 4.33
CA TYR A 220 -5.55 -18.41 3.77
C TYR A 220 -5.01 -17.35 4.73
N CYS A 221 -4.35 -17.77 5.80
CA CYS A 221 -3.68 -16.88 6.74
C CYS A 221 -2.25 -17.40 6.88
N ASP A 222 -1.27 -16.48 6.86
CA ASP A 222 0.13 -16.83 6.85
C ASP A 222 0.48 -17.69 8.08
N ARG A 223 1.53 -18.51 7.94
CA ARG A 223 1.90 -19.47 8.99
C ARG A 223 2.23 -18.79 10.32
N VAL A 224 2.75 -17.55 10.28
CA VAL A 224 3.12 -16.81 11.48
C VAL A 224 1.87 -16.37 12.23
N GLU A 225 0.92 -15.72 11.56
CA GLU A 225 -0.36 -15.33 12.19
C GLU A 225 -1.14 -16.56 12.68
N MET A 226 -1.13 -17.67 11.92
CA MET A 226 -1.70 -18.94 12.36
C MET A 226 -1.13 -19.39 13.71
N ASN A 227 0.20 -19.48 13.78
CA ASN A 227 0.89 -19.97 14.97
C ASN A 227 0.64 -19.04 16.16
N THR A 228 0.63 -17.73 15.95
CA THR A 228 0.30 -16.76 17.00
C THR A 228 -1.11 -16.98 17.56
N LYS A 229 -2.11 -17.17 16.70
CA LYS A 229 -3.51 -17.43 17.12
C LYS A 229 -3.68 -18.76 17.86
N ILE A 230 -2.86 -19.76 17.54
CA ILE A 230 -2.88 -21.06 18.20
C ILE A 230 -2.17 -20.98 19.55
N ILE A 231 -0.95 -20.43 19.60
CA ILE A 231 -0.14 -20.31 20.82
C ILE A 231 -0.86 -19.45 21.87
N PHE A 232 -1.45 -18.32 21.44
CA PHE A 232 -2.15 -17.40 22.32
C PHE A 232 -3.67 -17.61 22.30
N TRP A 233 -4.16 -18.81 22.02
CA TRP A 233 -5.59 -19.04 21.74
C TRP A 233 -6.57 -18.45 22.77
N PRO A 234 -6.40 -18.62 24.10
CA PRO A 234 -7.32 -18.04 25.07
C PRO A 234 -7.29 -16.50 25.05
N VAL A 235 -6.09 -15.92 25.06
CA VAL A 235 -5.89 -14.45 25.03
C VAL A 235 -6.44 -13.88 23.72
N TRP A 236 -6.17 -14.56 22.60
CA TRP A 236 -6.65 -14.13 21.30
C TRP A 236 -8.18 -14.17 21.23
N THR A 237 -8.78 -15.26 21.68
CA THR A 237 -10.24 -15.48 21.58
C THR A 237 -11.03 -14.53 22.48
N PHE A 238 -10.62 -14.41 23.75
CA PHE A 238 -11.42 -13.70 24.75
C PHE A 238 -11.07 -12.22 24.88
N LEU A 239 -9.85 -11.80 24.51
CA LEU A 239 -9.40 -10.41 24.65
C LEU A 239 -9.13 -9.75 23.31
N LEU A 240 -8.21 -10.31 22.50
CA LEU A 240 -7.76 -9.62 21.28
C LEU A 240 -8.83 -9.61 20.20
N PHE A 241 -9.57 -10.70 20.00
CA PHE A 241 -10.59 -10.79 18.98
C PHE A 241 -11.70 -9.73 19.14
N PRO A 242 -12.40 -9.62 20.28
CA PRO A 242 -13.42 -8.59 20.43
C PRO A 242 -12.84 -7.18 20.35
N LEU A 243 -11.68 -6.95 20.96
CA LEU A 243 -11.03 -5.63 21.00
C LEU A 243 -10.57 -5.15 19.62
N LEU A 244 -9.82 -5.99 18.90
CA LEU A 244 -9.29 -5.66 17.57
C LEU A 244 -10.41 -5.58 16.53
N SER A 245 -11.45 -6.40 16.65
CA SER A 245 -12.64 -6.32 15.80
C SER A 245 -13.39 -5.02 16.05
N LEU A 246 -13.59 -4.61 17.30
CA LEU A 246 -14.20 -3.33 17.66
C LEU A 246 -13.42 -2.16 17.05
N PHE A 247 -12.09 -2.16 17.17
CA PHE A 247 -11.24 -1.11 16.61
C PHE A 247 -11.23 -1.06 15.09
N ALA A 248 -11.25 -2.22 14.44
CA ALA A 248 -11.33 -2.25 12.99
C ALA A 248 -12.71 -1.84 12.49
N LEU A 249 -13.79 -2.23 13.18
CA LEU A 249 -15.16 -1.82 12.85
C LEU A 249 -15.38 -0.32 13.08
N SER A 250 -14.86 0.23 14.17
CA SER A 250 -14.98 1.68 14.45
C SER A 250 -14.23 2.50 13.41
N TRP A 251 -13.01 2.08 13.02
CA TRP A 251 -12.27 2.69 11.93
C TRP A 251 -13.01 2.56 10.58
N TRP A 252 -13.55 1.38 10.26
CA TRP A 252 -14.36 1.18 9.06
C TRP A 252 -15.58 2.11 9.02
N LEU A 253 -16.30 2.24 10.14
CA LEU A 253 -17.43 3.14 10.24
C LEU A 253 -17.01 4.59 10.04
N MET A 254 -15.90 5.01 10.66
CA MET A 254 -15.35 6.35 10.48
C MET A 254 -15.01 6.61 9.00
N CYS A 255 -14.26 5.71 8.36
CA CYS A 255 -13.93 5.85 6.94
C CYS A 255 -15.18 5.95 6.07
N LYS A 256 -16.23 5.17 6.39
CA LYS A 256 -17.49 5.19 5.65
C LYS A 256 -18.25 6.50 5.84
N VAL A 257 -18.33 7.02 7.06
CA VAL A 257 -19.04 8.28 7.39
C VAL A 257 -18.32 9.48 6.77
N PHE A 258 -17.00 9.56 6.91
CA PHE A 258 -16.19 10.69 6.41
C PHE A 258 -15.71 10.52 4.98
N LYS A 259 -16.17 9.47 4.28
CA LYS A 259 -15.76 9.11 2.91
C LYS A 259 -14.23 9.12 2.76
N VAL A 260 -13.53 8.47 3.69
CA VAL A 260 -12.08 8.33 3.67
C VAL A 260 -11.74 7.14 2.78
N SER A 261 -11.25 7.45 1.58
CA SER A 261 -10.71 6.50 0.63
C SER A 261 -9.46 7.09 0.00
N PRO A 262 -8.53 6.25 -0.50
CA PRO A 262 -7.43 6.72 -1.33
C PRO A 262 -7.96 7.59 -2.48
N ALA A 263 -7.16 8.55 -2.93
CA ALA A 263 -7.47 9.25 -4.17
C ALA A 263 -7.61 8.24 -5.31
N ALA A 264 -8.54 8.50 -6.24
CA ALA A 264 -8.57 7.76 -7.47
C ALA A 264 -7.30 8.06 -8.28
N VAL A 265 -6.75 7.03 -8.92
CA VAL A 265 -5.70 7.22 -9.93
C VAL A 265 -6.32 7.97 -11.12
N PRO A 266 -5.57 8.81 -11.86
CA PRO A 266 -6.10 9.55 -13.02
C PRO A 266 -6.93 8.66 -13.98
N TYR A 267 -7.99 9.22 -14.57
CA TYR A 267 -8.94 8.47 -15.42
C TYR A 267 -8.25 7.71 -16.56
N ASP A 268 -7.23 8.34 -17.16
CA ASP A 268 -6.48 7.79 -18.29
C ASP A 268 -5.58 6.61 -17.91
N ALA A 269 -5.36 6.37 -16.60
CA ALA A 269 -4.44 5.34 -16.13
C ALA A 269 -4.80 3.93 -16.58
N TYR A 270 -6.08 3.67 -16.81
CA TYR A 270 -6.59 2.36 -17.23
C TYR A 270 -7.07 2.34 -18.68
N GLN A 271 -6.74 3.37 -19.47
CA GLN A 271 -7.12 3.44 -20.86
C GLN A 271 -6.54 2.24 -21.65
N GLY A 272 -7.39 1.55 -22.40
CA GLY A 272 -6.99 0.38 -23.19
C GLY A 272 -6.85 -0.92 -22.39
N ASP A 273 -7.20 -0.92 -21.10
CA ASP A 273 -7.24 -2.13 -20.28
C ASP A 273 -8.68 -2.55 -19.94
N ASN A 274 -9.19 -3.52 -20.71
CA ASN A 274 -10.48 -4.17 -20.44
C ASN A 274 -10.30 -5.56 -19.81
N SER A 275 -9.07 -5.91 -19.44
CA SER A 275 -8.75 -7.25 -18.94
C SER A 275 -9.11 -7.41 -17.46
N GLN A 276 -9.18 -8.65 -17.01
CA GLN A 276 -9.46 -8.95 -15.62
C GLN A 276 -8.29 -8.53 -14.73
N ARG A 277 -8.58 -7.78 -13.66
CA ARG A 277 -7.57 -7.41 -12.67
C ARG A 277 -7.40 -8.49 -11.62
N PHE A 278 -6.18 -8.95 -11.48
CA PHE A 278 -5.77 -9.90 -10.46
C PHE A 278 -5.14 -9.16 -9.29
N THR A 279 -5.55 -9.51 -8.08
CA THR A 279 -4.97 -9.00 -6.84
C THR A 279 -4.24 -10.13 -6.14
N PRO A 280 -3.28 -9.84 -5.23
CA PRO A 280 -2.65 -10.87 -4.41
C PRO A 280 -3.65 -11.77 -3.68
N GLN A 281 -4.82 -11.22 -3.32
CA GLN A 281 -5.90 -11.98 -2.69
C GLN A 281 -6.54 -13.00 -3.63
N PHE A 282 -6.69 -12.68 -4.93
CA PHE A 282 -7.17 -13.65 -5.93
C PHE A 282 -6.14 -14.75 -6.18
N ALA A 283 -4.86 -14.38 -6.30
CA ALA A 283 -3.76 -15.33 -6.45
C ALA A 283 -3.66 -16.29 -5.25
N ALA A 284 -3.77 -15.76 -4.02
CA ALA A 284 -3.73 -16.55 -2.79
C ALA A 284 -4.92 -17.50 -2.62
N LYS A 285 -6.10 -17.15 -3.17
CA LYS A 285 -7.27 -18.03 -3.17
C LYS A 285 -7.18 -19.17 -4.20
N GLN A 286 -6.13 -19.21 -5.03
CA GLN A 286 -6.02 -20.09 -6.19
C GLN A 286 -7.25 -20.02 -7.10
N ILE A 287 -7.94 -18.86 -7.12
CA ILE A 287 -8.98 -18.59 -8.11
C ILE A 287 -8.19 -18.37 -9.42
N LYS A 288 -7.99 -19.45 -10.16
CA LYS A 288 -7.18 -19.48 -11.38
C LYS A 288 -7.72 -18.45 -12.39
N PRO A 289 -6.82 -17.72 -13.06
CA PRO A 289 -6.95 -17.49 -14.49
C PRO A 289 -6.00 -18.39 -15.30
N PHE A 290 -5.05 -19.09 -14.67
CA PHE A 290 -4.01 -19.87 -15.36
C PHE A 290 -4.46 -21.24 -15.89
N GLU A 291 -5.76 -21.49 -15.96
CA GLU A 291 -6.35 -22.63 -16.68
C GLU A 291 -7.46 -22.12 -17.59
N LYS A 292 -7.10 -21.36 -18.61
CA LYS A 292 -7.89 -21.37 -19.83
C LYS A 292 -7.08 -22.09 -20.90
N TYR A 293 -7.71 -23.13 -21.45
CA TYR A 293 -7.29 -23.96 -22.57
C TYR A 293 -6.21 -25.04 -22.30
N LYS A 294 -6.58 -26.07 -21.52
CA LYS A 294 -6.39 -27.43 -22.02
C LYS A 294 -7.75 -27.96 -22.45
N THR A 295 -8.14 -27.61 -23.66
CA THR A 295 -9.10 -28.41 -24.43
C THR A 295 -8.47 -29.79 -24.60
N VAL A 296 -9.09 -30.80 -24.01
CA VAL A 296 -9.07 -32.16 -24.57
C VAL A 296 -10.15 -32.19 -25.63
#